data_AF-A0A2S5ZXH7-F1
#
_entry.id   AF-A0A2S5ZXH7-F1
#
_cell.length_a   1.000
_cell.length_b   1.000
_cell.length_c   1.000
_cell.angle_alpha   90.00
_cell.angle_beta   90.00
_cell.angle_gamma   90.00
#
_symmetry.space_group_name_H-M   'P 1'
#
loop_
_entity.id
_entity.type
_entity.pdbx_description
1 polymer ?
#
loop_
_entity_poly.entity_id
_entity_poly.type
_entity_poly.pdbx_seq_one_letter_code
_entity_poly.pdbx_strand_id
1 'polypeptide(L)'
;MPDQDFRELYERHVGAVASGDFTAALADMVQENLPTVFDGVSVPRGIVNGVEIRDVRVVDGKQIGETVYTTPEGVIGLRSIWELREGQWKAAALENFTVSGESL
;
A
#
# COMPACT_ATOMS: atom_id res chain seq x y z
N MET A 1 17.41 15.28 5.77
CA MET A 1 16.12 15.77 6.27
C MET A 1 15.19 14.57 6.28
N PRO A 2 14.98 13.90 7.43
CA PRO A 2 14.11 12.72 7.55
C PRO A 2 12.62 13.06 7.46
N ASP A 3 12.31 14.23 6.90
CA ASP A 3 11.01 14.88 6.81
C ASP A 3 10.42 14.69 5.40
N GLN A 4 10.78 13.61 4.68
CA GLN A 4 9.94 13.22 3.55
C GLN A 4 8.55 12.99 4.12
N ASP A 5 7.60 13.82 3.70
CA ASP A 5 6.23 13.69 4.12
C ASP A 5 5.79 12.29 3.71
N PHE A 6 5.54 11.42 4.70
CA PHE A 6 5.24 10.01 4.44
C PHE A 6 4.07 9.89 3.46
N ARG A 7 3.17 10.88 3.47
CA ARG A 7 2.09 10.99 2.50
C ARG A 7 2.60 11.07 1.06
N GLU A 8 3.59 11.91 0.75
CA GLU A 8 4.15 12.01 -0.60
C GLU A 8 4.82 10.70 -1.04
N LEU A 9 5.54 10.05 -0.12
CA LEU A 9 6.13 8.73 -0.36
C LEU A 9 5.04 7.69 -0.66
N TYR A 10 3.98 7.69 0.14
CA TYR A 10 2.86 6.78 0.01
C TYR A 10 2.06 7.03 -1.29
N GLU A 11 1.80 8.29 -1.65
CA GLU A 11 1.16 8.68 -2.90
C GLU A 11 1.96 8.21 -4.12
N ARG A 12 3.29 8.35 -4.09
CA ARG A 12 4.17 7.81 -5.14
C ARG A 12 4.09 6.28 -5.22
N HIS A 13 4.15 5.60 -4.08
CA HIS A 13 4.07 4.15 -4.01
C HIS A 13 2.74 3.63 -4.58
N VAL A 14 1.62 4.23 -4.17
CA VAL A 14 0.28 3.91 -4.66
C VAL A 14 0.15 4.19 -6.16
N GLY A 15 0.74 5.28 -6.65
CA GLY A 15 0.79 5.61 -8.08
C GLY A 15 1.53 4.56 -8.91
N ALA A 16 2.63 4.00 -8.39
CA ALA A 16 3.35 2.91 -9.03
C ALA A 16 2.49 1.64 -9.11
N VAL A 17 1.82 1.27 -8.02
CA VAL A 17 0.88 0.13 -7.99
C VAL A 17 -0.26 0.32 -9.00
N ALA A 18 -0.88 1.50 -9.03
CA ALA A 18 -1.98 1.82 -9.95
C ALA A 18 -1.53 1.78 -11.42
N SER A 19 -0.28 2.14 -11.71
CA SER A 19 0.29 2.11 -13.06
C SER A 19 0.79 0.71 -13.47
N GLY A 20 0.71 -0.29 -12.58
CA GLY A 20 1.26 -1.62 -12.82
C GLY A 20 2.80 -1.69 -12.75
N ASP A 21 3.47 -0.65 -12.25
CA ASP A 21 4.90 -0.65 -11.99
C ASP A 21 5.19 -1.33 -10.63
N PHE A 22 5.00 -2.64 -10.61
CA PHE A 22 5.28 -3.44 -9.42
C PHE A 22 6.76 -3.45 -9.06
N THR A 23 7.67 -3.16 -10.00
CA THR A 23 9.10 -3.07 -9.69
C THR A 23 9.37 -1.89 -8.75
N ALA A 24 8.83 -0.72 -9.07
CA ALA A 24 8.94 0.45 -8.20
C ALA A 24 8.22 0.22 -6.85
N ALA A 25 7.02 -0.37 -6.87
CA ALA A 25 6.28 -0.67 -5.64
C ALA A 25 7.05 -1.64 -4.72
N LEU A 26 7.63 -2.71 -5.29
CA LEU A 26 8.40 -3.71 -4.54
C LEU A 26 9.71 -3.14 -3.98
N ALA A 27 10.31 -2.13 -4.62
CA ALA A 27 11.53 -1.47 -4.13
C ALA A 27 11.31 -0.73 -2.80
N ASP A 28 10.07 -0.28 -2.55
CA ASP A 28 9.67 0.37 -1.31
C ASP A 28 9.30 -0.64 -0.20
N MET A 29 9.31 -1.95 -0.48
CA MET A 29 9.05 -2.99 0.51
C MET A 29 10.32 -3.48 1.22
N VAL A 30 10.15 -3.99 2.44
CA VAL A 30 11.18 -4.76 3.15
C VAL A 30 11.40 -6.06 2.40
N GLN A 31 12.56 -6.20 1.74
CA GLN A 31 12.87 -7.32 0.84
C GLN A 31 12.78 -8.68 1.55
N GLU A 32 13.18 -8.74 2.82
CA GLU A 32 13.14 -9.94 3.66
C GLU A 32 11.71 -10.46 3.88
N ASN A 33 10.71 -9.57 3.81
CA ASN A 33 9.30 -9.90 4.08
C ASN A 33 8.50 -10.21 2.81
N LEU A 34 9.05 -9.97 1.61
CA LEU A 34 8.35 -10.14 0.34
C LEU A 34 7.63 -11.49 0.14
N PRO A 35 8.18 -12.65 0.51
CA PRO A 35 7.44 -13.91 0.32
C PRO A 35 6.22 -14.03 1.24
N THR A 36 6.25 -13.42 2.42
CA THR A 36 5.20 -13.58 3.44
C THR A 36 4.18 -12.44 3.40
N VAL A 37 4.58 -11.25 2.96
CA VAL A 37 3.74 -10.04 2.98
C VAL A 37 2.53 -10.13 2.05
N PHE A 38 2.56 -11.01 1.06
CA PHE A 38 1.44 -11.26 0.15
C PHE A 38 0.61 -12.48 0.54
N ASP A 39 0.99 -13.22 1.57
CA ASP A 39 0.26 -14.43 1.99
C ASP A 39 -1.12 -14.05 2.54
N GLY A 40 -2.18 -14.60 1.94
CA GLY A 40 -3.56 -14.26 2.27
C GLY A 40 -3.98 -12.83 1.90
N VAL A 41 -3.13 -12.05 1.21
CA VAL A 41 -3.41 -10.66 0.82
C VAL A 41 -3.77 -10.56 -0.66
N SER A 42 -4.94 -10.00 -0.93
CA SER A 42 -5.38 -9.56 -2.24
C SER A 42 -4.69 -8.24 -2.59
N VAL A 43 -3.94 -8.26 -3.68
CA VAL A 43 -3.29 -7.09 -4.28
C VAL A 43 -3.75 -6.96 -5.73
N PRO A 44 -3.79 -5.75 -6.29
CA PRO A 44 -4.05 -5.59 -7.71
C PRO A 44 -2.95 -6.31 -8.53
N ARG A 45 -3.34 -7.26 -9.39
CA ARG A 45 -2.42 -8.05 -10.24
C ARG A 45 -2.55 -7.72 -11.74
N GLY A 46 -3.20 -6.61 -12.05
CA GLY A 46 -3.53 -6.23 -13.42
C GLY A 46 -4.02 -4.80 -13.49
N ILE A 47 -5.00 -4.55 -14.37
CA ILE A 47 -5.53 -3.22 -14.61
C ILE A 47 -6.19 -2.66 -13.34
N VAL A 48 -5.78 -1.46 -12.96
CA VAL A 48 -6.42 -0.64 -11.93
C VAL A 48 -7.21 0.46 -12.63
N ASN A 49 -8.54 0.43 -12.48
CA ASN A 49 -9.47 1.39 -13.05
C ASN A 49 -9.58 2.67 -12.21
N GLY A 50 -9.26 2.58 -10.92
CA GLY A 50 -9.37 3.69 -9.99
C GLY A 50 -8.57 3.44 -8.72
N VAL A 51 -8.13 4.53 -8.10
CA VAL A 51 -7.35 4.49 -6.86
C VAL A 51 -7.80 5.61 -5.94
N GLU A 52 -7.98 5.29 -4.66
CA GLU A 52 -8.38 6.23 -3.63
C GLU A 52 -7.59 5.97 -2.35
N ILE A 53 -6.76 6.93 -1.94
CA ILE A 53 -6.11 6.91 -0.63
C ILE A 53 -7.15 7.33 0.41
N ARG A 54 -7.55 6.39 1.26
CA ARG A 54 -8.58 6.58 2.28
C ARG A 54 -8.04 7.24 3.53
N ASP A 55 -6.85 6.82 3.98
CA ASP A 55 -6.25 7.35 5.19
C ASP A 55 -4.72 7.21 5.18
N VAL A 56 -4.06 8.13 5.86
CA VAL A 56 -2.61 8.11 6.09
C VAL A 56 -2.37 8.57 7.52
N ARG A 57 -1.84 7.70 8.37
CA ARG A 57 -1.73 7.95 9.81
C ARG A 57 -0.50 7.30 10.43
N VAL A 58 -0.10 7.81 11.59
CA VAL A 58 0.94 7.22 12.44
C VAL A 58 0.28 6.39 13.53
N VAL A 59 0.73 5.15 13.72
CA VAL A 59 0.28 4.24 14.79
C VAL A 59 1.50 3.57 15.42
N ASP A 60 1.71 3.78 16.72
CA ASP A 60 2.81 3.17 17.49
C ASP A 60 4.21 3.32 16.84
N GLY A 61 4.49 4.49 16.26
CA GLY A 61 5.75 4.77 15.57
C GLY A 61 5.88 4.15 14.18
N LYS A 62 4.84 3.49 13.68
CA LYS A 62 4.72 3.01 12.30
C LYS A 62 3.87 3.96 11.47
N GLN A 63 4.11 3.98 10.17
CA GLN A 63 3.31 4.72 9.23
C GLN A 63 2.32 3.77 8.55
N ILE A 64 1.04 4.13 8.54
CA ILE A 64 -0.05 3.31 8.01
C ILE A 64 -0.69 4.07 6.87
N GLY A 65 -0.79 3.44 5.71
CA GLY A 65 -1.55 3.96 4.57
C GLY A 65 -2.65 2.98 4.18
N GLU A 66 -3.86 3.49 3.97
CA GLU A 66 -5.01 2.71 3.50
C GLU A 66 -5.42 3.21 2.11
N THR A 67 -5.44 2.31 1.14
CA THR A 67 -5.82 2.60 -0.24
C THR A 67 -6.87 1.62 -0.72
N VAL A 68 -7.81 2.13 -1.48
CA VAL A 68 -8.81 1.34 -2.21
C VAL A 68 -8.45 1.34 -3.69
N TYR A 69 -8.33 0.15 -4.26
CA TYR A 69 -8.12 -0.05 -5.69
C TYR A 69 -9.40 -0.61 -6.31
N THR A 70 -9.84 0.01 -7.39
CA THR A 70 -10.93 -0.51 -8.22
C THR A 70 -10.29 -1.25 -9.40
N THR A 71 -10.56 -2.54 -9.53
CA THR A 71 -10.11 -3.37 -10.65
C THR A 71 -11.31 -3.89 -11.44
N PRO A 72 -11.12 -4.47 -12.64
CA PRO A 72 -12.20 -5.17 -13.34
C PRO A 72 -12.79 -6.36 -12.58
N GLU A 73 -12.04 -6.92 -11.62
CA GLU A 73 -12.44 -8.09 -10.84
C GLU A 73 -13.16 -7.72 -9.53
N GLY A 74 -13.05 -6.47 -9.10
CA GLY A 74 -13.72 -5.97 -7.89
C GLY A 74 -12.96 -4.85 -7.20
N VAL A 75 -13.37 -4.53 -5.99
CA VAL A 75 -12.77 -3.50 -5.14
C VAL A 75 -11.84 -4.16 -4.11
N ILE A 76 -10.63 -3.64 -3.99
CA ILE A 76 -9.61 -4.14 -3.06
C ILE A 76 -9.25 -3.02 -2.07
N GLY A 77 -9.62 -3.20 -0.80
CA GLY A 77 -9.08 -2.40 0.30
C GLY A 77 -7.74 -2.96 0.75
N LEU A 78 -6.67 -2.17 0.65
CA LEU A 78 -5.32 -2.55 1.01
C LEU A 78 -4.74 -1.56 2.04
N ARG A 79 -4.37 -2.09 3.20
CA ARG A 79 -3.62 -1.39 4.24
C ARG A 79 -2.15 -1.77 4.12
N SER A 80 -1.28 -0.76 4.08
CA SER A 80 0.16 -0.94 4.10
C SER A 80 0.75 -0.40 5.39
N ILE A 81 1.56 -1.22 6.04
CA ILE A 81 2.21 -0.93 7.33
C ILE A 81 3.69 -0.72 7.05
N TRP A 82 4.19 0.46 7.40
CA TRP A 82 5.54 0.90 7.07
C TRP A 82 6.38 1.10 8.33
N GLU A 83 7.62 0.65 8.25
CA GLU A 83 8.61 0.76 9.32
C GLU A 83 9.80 1.59 8.83
N LEU A 84 10.36 2.39 9.74
CA LEU A 84 11.58 3.13 9.44
C LEU A 84 12.78 2.18 9.57
N ARG A 85 13.43 1.85 8.46
CA ARG A 85 14.63 1.00 8.41
C ARG A 85 15.76 1.78 7.76
N GLU A 86 16.90 1.86 8.44
CA GLU A 86 18.11 2.53 7.91
C GLU A 86 17.85 3.98 7.45
N GLY A 87 16.90 4.67 8.11
CA GLY A 87 16.51 6.04 7.77
C GLY A 87 15.53 6.17 6.59
N GLN A 88 14.99 5.06 6.09
CA GLN A 88 14.00 5.03 5.01
C GLN A 88 12.71 4.32 5.45
N TRP A 89 11.56 4.85 5.07
CA TRP A 89 10.28 4.15 5.26
C TRP A 89 10.19 2.99 4.29
N LYS A 90 9.95 1.78 4.80
CA LYS A 90 9.76 0.57 4.01
C LYS A 90 8.47 -0.15 4.40
N ALA A 91 7.69 -0.58 3.42
CA ALA A 91 6.48 -1.36 3.63
C ALA A 91 6.88 -2.76 4.16
N ALA A 92 6.52 -3.03 5.40
CA ALA A 92 6.92 -4.26 6.10
C ALA A 92 5.79 -5.28 6.16
N ALA A 93 4.53 -4.84 6.13
CA ALA A 93 3.36 -5.69 6.15
C ALA A 93 2.21 -5.11 5.31
N LEU A 94 1.37 -5.99 4.79
CA LEU A 94 0.15 -5.66 4.05
C LEU A 94 -1.02 -6.42 4.68
N GLU A 95 -2.18 -5.78 4.70
CA GLU A 95 -3.42 -6.39 5.17
C GLU A 95 -4.58 -5.91 4.30
N ASN A 96 -5.54 -6.78 3.99
CA ASN A 96 -6.79 -6.31 3.40
C ASN A 96 -7.74 -5.81 4.46
N PHE A 97 -8.56 -4.83 4.09
CA PHE A 97 -9.70 -4.39 4.89
C PHE A 97 -10.96 -4.38 4.02
N THR A 98 -12.10 -4.60 4.65
CA THR A 98 -13.39 -4.52 3.97
C THR A 98 -13.69 -3.07 3.60
N VAL A 99 -13.93 -2.83 2.32
CA VAL A 99 -14.41 -1.53 1.85
C VAL A 99 -15.93 -1.52 2.03
N SER A 100 -16.40 -0.95 3.14
CA SER A 100 -17.84 -0.74 3.36
C SER A 100 -18.34 0.32 2.36
N GLY A 101 -18.98 -0.13 1.29
CA GLY A 101 -19.43 0.74 0.21
C GLY A 101 -20.33 0.08 -0.84
N GLU A 102 -20.32 -1.25 -0.95
CA GLU A 102 -21.33 -1.98 -1.73
C GLU A 102 -22.53 -2.29 -0.84
N SER A 103 -23.42 -1.30 -0.70
CA SER A 103 -24.84 -1.64 -0.59
C SER A 103 -25.32 -1.95 -2.00
N LEU A 104 -25.88 -3.16 -2.15
CA LEU A 104 -26.61 -3.67 -3.31
C LEU A 104 -27.45 -2.62 -4.05
#